data_AF-A0A1W2GKL4-F1
#
_entry.id   AF-A0A1W2GKL4-F1
#
_cell.length_a   1.000
_cell.length_b   1.000
_cell.length_c   1.000
_cell.angle_alpha   90.00
_cell.angle_beta   90.00
_cell.angle_gamma   90.00
#
_symmetry.space_group_name_H-M   'P 1'
#
loop_
_entity.id
_entity.type
_entity.pdbx_description
1 polymer ?
#
loop_
_entity_poly.entity_id
_entity_poly.type
_entity_poly.pdbx_seq_one_letter_code
_entity_poly.pdbx_strand_id
1 'polypeptide(L)'
;MKRFVFVLFCALGACVPEQKSTSNQRSPIEGTWQLLSAQNITGADTVFTDYTVGMKGIKMINQNYFAFFQHDLNKGTDSLAKFSAGSGSYTYENGHYIENLAYCTGRQWEGNTFEFELMITGDTLVQEGREKLDDLGIDHVIREIYVRLK
;
A
#
# COMPACT_ATOMS: atom_id res chain seq x y z
N MET A 1 34.29 -37.39 -65.68
CA MET A 1 33.82 -37.81 -64.35
C MET A 1 33.48 -36.55 -63.55
N LYS A 2 32.20 -36.19 -63.43
CA LYS A 2 31.76 -34.96 -62.74
C LYS A 2 31.36 -35.32 -61.30
N ARG A 3 32.07 -34.79 -60.30
CA ARG A 3 31.78 -35.00 -58.88
C ARG A 3 30.64 -34.06 -58.46
N PHE A 4 29.48 -34.61 -58.13
CA PHE A 4 28.39 -33.89 -57.49
C PHE A 4 28.67 -33.85 -55.98
N VAL A 5 28.85 -32.66 -55.42
CA VAL A 5 28.93 -32.43 -53.96
C VAL A 5 27.52 -32.15 -53.48
N PHE A 6 26.96 -33.06 -52.69
CA PHE A 6 25.65 -32.91 -52.07
C PHE A 6 25.84 -32.19 -50.73
N VAL A 7 25.44 -30.92 -50.65
CA VAL A 7 25.47 -30.14 -49.42
C VAL A 7 24.18 -30.44 -48.64
N LEU A 8 24.33 -31.13 -47.51
CA LEU A 8 23.25 -31.44 -46.58
C LEU A 8 22.92 -30.20 -45.74
N PHE A 9 21.75 -29.60 -45.96
CA PHE A 9 21.26 -28.44 -45.23
C PHE A 9 20.60 -28.90 -43.94
N CYS A 10 21.30 -28.82 -42.80
CA CYS A 10 20.74 -29.06 -41.48
C CYS A 10 19.88 -27.86 -41.05
N ALA A 11 18.55 -28.00 -41.14
CA ALA A 11 17.61 -27.05 -40.57
C ALA A 11 17.55 -27.23 -39.04
N LEU A 12 18.18 -26.30 -38.31
CA LEU A 12 18.02 -26.18 -36.86
C LEU A 12 16.63 -25.59 -36.58
N GLY A 13 15.67 -26.43 -36.20
CA GLY A 13 14.40 -26.00 -35.65
C GLY A 13 14.61 -25.38 -34.28
N ALA A 14 14.59 -24.05 -34.20
CA ALA A 14 14.56 -23.32 -32.94
C ALA A 14 13.18 -23.51 -32.29
N CYS A 15 13.07 -24.41 -31.32
CA CYS A 15 12.00 -24.36 -30.34
C CYS A 15 12.13 -23.05 -29.56
N VAL A 16 11.26 -22.08 -29.86
CA VAL A 16 11.05 -20.93 -29.00
C VAL A 16 10.21 -21.44 -27.81
N PRO A 17 10.75 -21.48 -26.58
CA PRO A 17 9.92 -21.76 -25.43
C PRO A 17 8.86 -20.67 -25.34
N GLU A 18 7.59 -21.10 -25.27
CA GLU A 18 6.44 -20.24 -25.07
C GLU A 18 6.66 -19.45 -23.78
N GLN A 19 6.97 -18.16 -23.90
CA GLN A 19 7.01 -17.26 -22.76
C GLN A 19 5.60 -17.27 -22.16
N LYS A 20 5.45 -17.92 -21.01
CA LYS A 20 4.33 -17.63 -20.11
C LYS A 20 4.36 -16.14 -19.89
N SER A 21 3.43 -15.44 -20.51
CA SER A 21 3.14 -14.04 -20.22
C SER A 21 2.68 -14.00 -18.77
N THR A 22 3.60 -13.77 -17.84
CA THR A 22 3.26 -13.20 -16.56
C THR A 22 2.65 -11.84 -16.89
N SER A 23 1.32 -11.81 -17.02
CA SER A 23 0.62 -10.54 -17.07
C SER A 23 1.05 -9.78 -15.83
N ASN A 24 1.75 -8.67 -15.99
CA ASN A 24 2.01 -7.68 -14.94
C ASN A 24 0.65 -7.05 -14.53
N GLN A 25 -0.26 -7.86 -14.00
CA GLN A 25 -1.47 -7.39 -13.37
C GLN A 25 -1.01 -6.73 -12.07
N ARG A 26 -1.01 -5.40 -12.09
CA ARG A 26 -0.76 -4.60 -10.90
C ARG A 26 -1.78 -4.99 -9.83
N SER A 27 -1.33 -5.05 -8.59
CA SER A 27 -2.22 -5.33 -7.47
C SER A 27 -3.37 -4.30 -7.45
N PRO A 28 -4.61 -4.69 -7.13
CA PRO A 28 -5.75 -3.76 -7.11
C PRO A 28 -5.57 -2.62 -6.10
N ILE A 29 -4.70 -2.78 -5.10
CA ILE A 29 -4.39 -1.74 -4.10
C ILE A 29 -3.30 -0.76 -4.55
N GLU A 30 -2.55 -1.06 -5.62
CA GLU A 30 -1.53 -0.14 -6.15
C GLU A 30 -2.17 1.17 -6.60
N GLY A 31 -1.57 2.30 -6.23
CA GLY A 31 -2.04 3.64 -6.57
C GLY A 31 -1.78 4.66 -5.47
N THR A 32 -2.33 5.85 -5.66
CA THR A 32 -2.37 6.89 -4.62
C THR A 32 -3.80 7.05 -4.13
N TRP A 33 -3.95 7.06 -2.82
CA TRP A 33 -5.21 7.02 -2.10
C TRP A 33 -5.26 8.24 -1.17
N GLN A 34 -6.26 9.10 -1.30
CA GLN A 34 -6.49 10.20 -0.38
C GLN A 34 -7.31 9.69 0.82
N LEU A 35 -6.83 9.96 2.02
CA LEU A 35 -7.53 9.66 3.26
C LEU A 35 -8.72 10.61 3.42
N LEU A 36 -9.91 10.06 3.62
CA LEU A 36 -11.14 10.81 3.83
C LEU A 36 -11.51 10.87 5.31
N SER A 37 -11.45 9.73 6.00
CA SER A 37 -11.82 9.64 7.41
C SER A 37 -11.16 8.47 8.11
N ALA A 38 -11.04 8.56 9.44
CA ALA A 38 -10.70 7.42 10.30
C ALA A 38 -11.65 7.31 11.49
N GLN A 39 -11.79 6.09 11.99
CA GLN A 39 -12.44 5.77 13.27
C GLN A 39 -11.44 5.00 14.13
N ASN A 40 -11.19 5.49 15.33
CA ASN A 40 -10.46 4.76 16.37
C ASN A 40 -11.47 4.25 17.38
N ILE A 41 -11.54 2.93 17.55
CA ILE A 41 -12.54 2.23 18.36
C ILE A 41 -11.84 1.55 19.54
N THR A 42 -12.16 1.97 20.75
CA THR A 42 -11.62 1.42 22.00
C THR A 42 -12.76 0.99 22.90
N GLY A 43 -13.01 -0.32 22.98
CA GLY A 43 -14.17 -0.85 23.71
C GLY A 43 -15.49 -0.38 23.09
N ALA A 44 -16.26 0.41 23.84
CA ALA A 44 -17.51 1.01 23.36
C ALA A 44 -17.35 2.42 22.79
N ASP A 45 -16.17 3.04 22.97
CA ASP A 45 -15.90 4.40 22.53
C ASP A 45 -15.40 4.40 21.08
N THR A 46 -15.87 5.37 20.30
CA THR A 46 -15.43 5.58 18.91
C THR A 46 -15.11 7.05 18.69
N VAL A 47 -13.88 7.32 18.26
CA VAL A 47 -13.42 8.65 17.87
C VAL A 47 -13.38 8.73 16.35
N PHE A 48 -14.22 9.58 15.77
CA PHE A 48 -14.24 9.85 14.34
C PHE A 48 -13.39 11.07 14.00
N THR A 49 -12.60 10.97 12.93
CA THR A 49 -11.82 12.09 12.38
C THR A 49 -12.13 12.26 10.90
N ASP A 50 -12.50 13.49 10.52
CA ASP A 50 -12.68 13.91 9.12
C ASP A 50 -11.39 14.54 8.60
N TYR A 51 -10.74 13.89 7.63
CA TYR A 51 -9.50 14.36 7.02
C TYR A 51 -9.72 15.23 5.78
N THR A 52 -10.97 15.60 5.48
CA THR A 52 -11.30 16.59 4.45
C THR A 52 -11.33 18.03 4.99
N VAL A 53 -11.25 18.20 6.32
CA VAL A 53 -11.30 19.48 7.01
C VAL A 53 -9.99 19.76 7.76
N GLY A 54 -9.33 20.88 7.44
CA GLY A 54 -8.15 21.37 8.17
C GLY A 54 -6.85 20.58 7.95
N MET A 55 -6.93 19.36 7.43
CA MET A 55 -5.81 18.50 7.12
C MET A 55 -5.98 17.84 5.74
N LYS A 56 -4.91 17.23 5.24
CA LYS A 56 -4.96 16.33 4.09
C LYS A 56 -4.01 15.17 4.30
N GLY A 57 -4.47 13.96 3.98
CA GLY A 57 -3.67 12.74 4.02
C GLY A 57 -3.67 12.00 2.68
N ILE A 58 -2.55 11.39 2.32
CA ILE A 58 -2.45 10.44 1.21
C ILE A 58 -1.68 9.19 1.63
N LYS A 59 -2.03 8.05 1.06
CA LYS A 59 -1.27 6.80 1.07
C LYS A 59 -0.91 6.41 -0.36
N MET A 60 0.36 6.16 -0.60
CA MET A 60 0.90 5.69 -1.88
C MET A 60 1.28 4.23 -1.71
N ILE A 61 0.74 3.36 -2.55
CA ILE A 61 1.02 1.93 -2.58
C ILE A 61 1.61 1.62 -3.95
N ASN A 62 2.87 1.18 -3.99
CA ASN A 62 3.49 0.65 -5.20
C ASN A 62 3.53 -0.89 -5.13
N GLN A 63 4.31 -1.54 -5.97
CA GLN A 63 4.36 -3.01 -6.02
C GLN A 63 4.66 -3.68 -4.66
N ASN A 64 5.57 -3.12 -3.85
CA ASN A 64 6.12 -3.80 -2.67
C ASN A 64 6.20 -2.91 -1.41
N TYR A 65 5.92 -1.60 -1.55
CA TYR A 65 6.05 -0.60 -0.50
C TYR A 65 4.83 0.29 -0.43
N PHE A 66 4.59 0.80 0.78
CA PHE A 66 3.65 1.87 1.04
C PHE A 66 4.37 3.08 1.62
N ALA A 67 3.74 4.25 1.48
CA ALA A 67 4.08 5.45 2.21
C ALA A 67 2.80 6.24 2.49
N PHE A 68 2.65 6.77 3.70
CA PHE A 68 1.61 7.73 4.02
C PHE A 68 2.21 9.09 4.36
N PHE A 69 1.46 10.12 4.05
CA PHE A 69 1.78 11.51 4.37
C PHE A 69 0.51 12.21 4.80
N GLN A 70 0.59 12.98 5.86
CA GLN A 70 -0.51 13.80 6.33
C GLN A 70 0.04 15.14 6.80
N HIS A 71 -0.63 16.21 6.42
CA HIS A 71 -0.21 17.55 6.81
C HIS A 71 -1.41 18.46 7.08
N ASP A 72 -1.20 19.51 7.87
CA ASP A 72 -2.16 20.60 8.03
C ASP A 72 -2.23 21.47 6.77
N LEU A 73 -3.37 22.13 6.54
CA LEU A 73 -3.57 22.98 5.36
C LEU A 73 -2.96 24.38 5.50
N ASN A 74 -2.49 24.74 6.70
CA ASN A 74 -1.94 26.05 7.02
C ASN A 74 -0.40 26.05 7.08
N LYS A 75 0.25 25.02 6.54
CA LYS A 75 1.72 24.89 6.43
C LYS A 75 2.45 25.06 7.77
N GLY A 76 1.82 24.67 8.86
CA GLY A 76 2.41 24.73 10.19
C GLY A 76 2.57 26.13 10.78
N THR A 77 1.85 27.14 10.27
CA THR A 77 1.98 28.52 10.75
C THR A 77 1.09 28.88 11.93
N ASP A 78 0.20 27.98 12.35
CA ASP A 78 -0.72 28.18 13.47
C ASP A 78 -0.62 27.05 14.50
N SER A 79 -1.49 27.08 15.51
CA SER A 79 -1.53 26.08 16.56
C SER A 79 -1.96 24.69 16.09
N LEU A 80 -2.40 24.53 14.84
CA LEU A 80 -2.80 23.27 14.24
C LEU A 80 -1.66 22.63 13.42
N ALA A 81 -0.44 23.18 13.51
CA ALA A 81 0.74 22.67 12.82
C ALA A 81 0.92 21.17 13.02
N LYS A 82 0.85 20.41 11.93
CA LYS A 82 0.96 18.95 11.97
C LYS A 82 1.49 18.44 10.65
N PHE A 83 2.53 17.61 10.74
CA PHE A 83 3.02 16.79 9.65
C PHE A 83 3.34 15.41 10.20
N SER A 84 2.81 14.37 9.59
CA SER A 84 3.18 12.98 9.86
C SER A 84 3.41 12.24 8.56
N ALA A 85 4.41 11.37 8.56
CA ALA A 85 4.71 10.50 7.45
C ALA A 85 5.19 9.16 7.97
N GLY A 86 5.00 8.13 7.17
CA GLY A 86 5.58 6.82 7.42
C GLY A 86 5.64 5.99 6.16
N SER A 87 6.50 4.99 6.15
CA SER A 87 6.73 4.12 5.00
C SER A 87 7.32 2.79 5.42
N GLY A 88 7.07 1.77 4.60
CA GLY A 88 7.47 0.41 4.88
C GLY A 88 7.20 -0.51 3.70
N SER A 89 7.66 -1.75 3.82
CA SER A 89 7.25 -2.81 2.90
C SER A 89 5.87 -3.32 3.28
N TYR A 90 5.21 -4.04 2.37
CA TYR A 90 3.97 -4.72 2.70
C TYR A 90 3.83 -6.06 1.98
N THR A 91 2.93 -6.91 2.48
CA THR A 91 2.37 -8.04 1.72
C THR A 91 0.87 -7.87 1.56
N TYR A 92 0.33 -8.33 0.44
CA TYR A 92 -1.10 -8.28 0.16
C TYR A 92 -1.56 -9.56 -0.53
N GLU A 93 -2.51 -10.25 0.09
CA GLU A 93 -3.10 -11.47 -0.47
C GLU A 93 -4.57 -11.58 -0.04
N ASN A 94 -5.48 -11.70 -1.01
CA ASN A 94 -6.90 -11.94 -0.79
C ASN A 94 -7.61 -10.98 0.19
N GLY A 95 -7.19 -9.71 0.24
CA GLY A 95 -7.76 -8.70 1.15
C GLY A 95 -6.91 -8.50 2.41
N HIS A 96 -6.11 -9.49 2.81
CA HIS A 96 -5.19 -9.35 3.93
C HIS A 96 -3.99 -8.50 3.53
N TYR A 97 -3.73 -7.45 4.28
CA TYR A 97 -2.70 -6.45 4.03
C TYR A 97 -1.85 -6.26 5.28
N ILE A 98 -0.55 -6.52 5.16
CA ILE A 98 0.38 -6.47 6.29
C ILE A 98 1.44 -5.42 6.01
N GLU A 99 1.46 -4.35 6.79
CA GLU A 99 2.46 -3.29 6.72
C GLU A 99 3.62 -3.58 7.67
N ASN A 100 4.86 -3.50 7.18
CA ASN A 100 6.08 -3.55 7.99
C ASN A 100 6.70 -2.16 8.06
N LEU A 101 6.43 -1.41 9.14
CA LEU A 101 6.74 0.01 9.24
C LEU A 101 8.23 0.23 9.51
N ALA A 102 8.94 0.86 8.57
CA ALA A 102 10.39 1.08 8.65
C ALA A 102 10.76 2.53 8.94
N TYR A 103 9.93 3.47 8.47
CA TYR A 103 10.12 4.91 8.65
C TYR A 103 8.83 5.48 9.22
N CYS A 104 8.92 6.30 10.27
CA CYS A 104 7.76 7.02 10.79
C CYS A 104 8.18 8.33 11.49
N THR A 105 7.39 9.39 11.37
CA THR A 105 7.57 10.59 12.19
C THR A 105 7.49 10.25 13.68
N GLY A 106 6.61 9.32 14.06
CA GLY A 106 6.59 8.69 15.38
C GLY A 106 7.55 7.51 15.43
N ARG A 107 8.84 7.78 15.66
CA ARG A 107 9.93 6.76 15.63
C ARG A 107 9.66 5.55 16.51
N GLN A 108 8.93 5.71 17.61
CA GLN A 108 8.55 4.62 18.52
C GLN A 108 7.61 3.57 17.89
N TRP A 109 7.02 3.86 16.73
CA TRP A 109 6.20 2.92 15.96
C TRP A 109 7.03 2.07 15.00
N GLU A 110 8.26 2.47 14.67
CA GLU A 110 9.10 1.76 13.71
C GLU A 110 9.47 0.35 14.19
N GLY A 111 9.63 -0.56 13.24
CA GLY A 111 9.94 -1.97 13.51
C GLY A 111 8.73 -2.83 13.84
N ASN A 112 7.55 -2.23 13.99
CA ASN A 112 6.30 -2.96 14.19
C ASN A 112 5.65 -3.38 12.85
N THR A 113 4.83 -4.41 12.96
CA THR A 113 4.00 -4.92 11.88
C THR A 113 2.54 -4.66 12.20
N PHE A 114 1.79 -4.21 11.21
CA PHE A 114 0.36 -3.90 11.33
C PHE A 114 -0.43 -4.72 10.31
N GLU A 115 -1.42 -5.47 10.80
CA GLU A 115 -2.26 -6.32 9.98
C GLU A 115 -3.63 -5.67 9.78
N PHE A 116 -4.07 -5.62 8.52
CA PHE A 116 -5.31 -5.00 8.12
C PHE A 116 -6.08 -5.88 7.13
N GLU A 117 -7.39 -5.73 7.15
CA GLU A 117 -8.30 -6.17 6.10
C GLU A 117 -8.60 -5.00 5.15
N LEU A 118 -8.44 -5.24 3.85
CA LEU A 118 -8.76 -4.27 2.80
C LEU A 118 -10.00 -4.68 2.01
N MET A 119 -10.91 -3.73 1.85
CA MET A 119 -12.05 -3.84 0.95
C MET A 119 -12.00 -2.73 -0.11
N ILE A 120 -11.96 -3.12 -1.38
CA ILE A 120 -12.00 -2.16 -2.51
C ILE A 120 -13.35 -2.26 -3.21
N THR A 121 -14.02 -1.12 -3.36
CA THR A 121 -15.24 -1.00 -4.18
C THR A 121 -15.10 0.24 -5.07
N GLY A 122 -14.89 0.05 -6.37
CA GLY A 122 -14.66 1.14 -7.31
C GLY A 122 -13.37 1.92 -7.00
N ASP A 123 -13.51 3.20 -6.69
CA ASP A 123 -12.41 4.09 -6.28
C ASP A 123 -12.28 4.22 -4.76
N THR A 124 -13.05 3.46 -3.98
CA THR A 124 -13.00 3.48 -2.52
C THR A 124 -12.19 2.30 -1.99
N LEU A 125 -11.28 2.57 -1.05
CA LEU A 125 -10.56 1.57 -0.26
C LEU A 125 -10.90 1.78 1.22
N VAL A 126 -11.34 0.71 1.87
CA VAL A 126 -11.53 0.66 3.32
C VAL A 126 -10.43 -0.22 3.89
N GLN A 127 -9.71 0.28 4.87
CA GLN A 127 -8.67 -0.42 5.62
C GLN A 127 -9.12 -0.54 7.08
N GLU A 128 -9.11 -1.74 7.65
CA GLU A 128 -9.48 -1.96 9.05
C GLU A 128 -8.51 -2.93 9.72
N GLY A 129 -8.07 -2.62 10.93
CA GLY A 129 -7.15 -3.48 11.67
C GLY A 129 -7.07 -3.08 13.14
N ARG A 130 -6.49 -3.94 13.97
CA ARG A 130 -6.23 -3.64 15.38
C ARG A 130 -4.79 -3.21 15.55
N GLU A 131 -4.58 -1.98 15.98
CA GLU A 131 -3.28 -1.49 16.39
C GLU A 131 -3.08 -1.75 17.87
N LYS A 132 -2.09 -2.59 18.19
CA LYS A 132 -1.74 -2.92 19.56
C LYS A 132 -0.24 -2.81 19.80
N LEU A 133 0.16 -1.81 20.58
CA LEU A 133 1.54 -1.56 21.01
C LEU A 133 1.53 -1.38 22.53
N ASP A 134 1.78 -2.47 23.26
CA ASP A 134 1.70 -2.50 24.73
C ASP A 134 2.61 -1.45 25.38
N ASP A 135 3.84 -1.28 24.87
CA ASP A 135 4.82 -0.30 25.38
C ASP A 135 4.35 1.16 25.23
N LEU A 136 3.43 1.43 24.29
CA LEU A 136 2.87 2.75 24.04
C LEU A 136 1.47 2.92 24.64
N GLY A 137 0.93 1.88 25.29
CA GLY A 137 -0.44 1.86 25.80
C GLY A 137 -1.49 1.96 24.69
N ILE A 138 -1.16 1.53 23.47
CA ILE A 138 -2.04 1.58 22.31
C ILE A 138 -2.74 0.24 22.17
N ASP A 139 -4.06 0.25 22.20
CA ASP A 139 -4.90 -0.90 21.88
C ASP A 139 -6.26 -0.40 21.37
N HIS A 140 -6.42 -0.35 20.04
CA HIS A 140 -7.67 0.06 19.41
C HIS A 140 -7.83 -0.57 18.03
N VAL A 141 -9.07 -0.62 17.55
CA VAL A 141 -9.34 -0.89 16.14
C VAL A 141 -9.34 0.43 15.39
N ILE A 142 -8.56 0.50 14.32
CA ILE A 142 -8.57 1.62 13.38
C ILE A 142 -9.31 1.20 12.11
N ARG A 143 -10.21 2.06 11.64
CA ARG A 143 -10.90 1.92 10.36
C ARG A 143 -10.76 3.17 9.55
N GLU A 144 -10.08 3.09 8.41
CA GLU A 144 -9.76 4.20 7.53
C GLU A 144 -10.49 4.06 6.19
N ILE A 145 -10.99 5.18 5.67
CA ILE A 145 -11.64 5.23 4.36
C ILE A 145 -10.84 6.15 3.46
N TYR A 146 -10.54 5.64 2.27
CA TYR A 146 -9.76 6.31 1.25
C TYR A 146 -10.51 6.38 -0.07
N VAL A 147 -10.17 7.39 -0.88
CA VAL A 147 -10.56 7.48 -2.29
C VAL A 147 -9.33 7.52 -3.20
N ARG A 148 -9.37 6.81 -4.33
CA ARG A 148 -8.28 6.77 -5.30
C ARG A 148 -8.13 8.12 -5.99
N LEU A 149 -6.90 8.62 -6.05
CA LEU A 149 -6.55 9.79 -6.87
C LEU A 149 -6.32 9.38 -8.33
N LYS A 150 -6.78 10.21 -9.26
CA LYS A 150 -6.66 10.01 -10.72
C LYS A 150 -5.47 10.77 -11.30
#